data_AF-A0A351QVU2-F1
#
_entry.id   AF-A0A351QVU2-F1
#
_cell.length_a   1.000
_cell.length_b   1.000
_cell.length_c   1.000
_cell.angle_alpha   90.00
_cell.angle_beta   90.00
_cell.angle_gamma   90.00
#
_symmetry.space_group_name_H-M   'P 1'
#
loop_
_entity.id
_entity.type
_entity.pdbx_description
1 polymer ?
#
loop_
_entity_poly.entity_id
_entity_poly.type
_entity_poly.pdbx_seq_one_letter_code
_entity_poly.pdbx_strand_id
1 'polypeptide(L)' 'GMATNIPPHNLTEVINAVIMLIDNPDVTVSDFMSEIKGPDFPTGGIILGKSGI' A
#
# COMPACT_ATOMS: atom_id res chain seq x y z
N GLY A 1 5.59 -3.69 -27.01
CA GLY A 1 4.40 -4.03 -26.19
C GLY A 1 4.70 -3.71 -24.75
N MET A 2 3.68 -3.46 -23.92
CA MET A 2 3.82 -3.16 -22.49
C MET A 2 3.32 -4.33 -21.64
N ALA A 3 3.87 -4.46 -20.43
CA ALA A 3 3.42 -5.41 -19.41
C ALA A 3 3.23 -4.66 -18.07
N THR A 4 2.38 -5.20 -17.20
CA THR A 4 2.13 -4.67 -15.84
C THR A 4 2.25 -5.79 -14.81
N ASN A 5 2.66 -5.43 -13.60
CA ASN A 5 2.75 -6.34 -12.47
C ASN A 5 2.56 -5.54 -11.17
N ILE A 6 1.39 -5.68 -10.53
CA ILE A 6 1.04 -4.97 -9.30
C ILE A 6 0.75 -6.02 -8.22
N PRO A 7 1.44 -5.98 -7.06
CA PRO A 7 1.26 -6.97 -6.00
C PRO A 7 -0.02 -6.76 -5.19
N PRO A 8 -0.55 -7.82 -4.54
CA PRO A 8 -1.72 -7.72 -3.66
C PRO A 8 -1.41 -6.90 -2.39
N HIS A 9 -2.45 -6.28 -1.82
CA HIS A 9 -2.38 -5.47 -0.60
C HIS A 9 -3.53 -5.82 0.34
N ASN A 10 -3.35 -5.53 1.62
CA ASN A 10 -4.36 -5.80 2.64
C ASN A 10 -5.57 -4.86 2.49
N LEU A 11 -6.78 -5.42 2.47
CA LEU A 11 -8.01 -4.64 2.23
C LEU A 11 -8.29 -3.62 3.34
N THR A 12 -8.01 -3.95 4.61
CA THR A 12 -8.23 -3.02 5.72
C THR A 12 -7.29 -1.82 5.61
N GLU A 13 -6.02 -2.03 5.25
CA GLU A 13 -5.06 -0.95 5.02
C GLU A 13 -5.50 -0.02 3.88
N VAL A 14 -5.98 -0.61 2.77
CA VAL A 14 -6.48 0.16 1.62
C VAL A 14 -7.72 0.98 2.00
N ILE A 15 -8.67 0.40 2.73
CA ILE A 15 -9.88 1.13 3.17
C ILE A 15 -9.51 2.30 4.08
N ASN A 16 -8.60 2.09 5.04
CA ASN A 16 -8.15 3.17 5.93
C ASN A 16 -7.45 4.30 5.15
N ALA A 17 -6.59 3.96 4.20
CA ALA A 17 -5.94 4.96 3.34
C ALA A 17 -6.95 5.75 2.50
N VAL A 18 -8.01 5.09 2.00
CA VAL A 18 -9.10 5.76 1.29
C VAL A 18 -9.89 6.70 2.22
N ILE A 19 -10.18 6.28 3.46
CA ILE A 19 -10.82 7.15 4.46
C ILE A 19 -9.93 8.37 4.76
N MET A 20 -8.62 8.17 4.93
CA MET A 20 -7.65 9.25 5.14
C MET A 20 -7.67 10.27 3.99
N LEU A 21 -7.76 9.80 2.74
CA LEU A 21 -7.88 10.67 1.57
C LEU A 21 -9.21 11.43 1.51
N ILE A 22 -10.31 10.80 1.98
CA ILE A 22 -11.61 11.46 2.07
C ILE A 22 -11.57 12.58 3.12
N ASP A 23 -10.96 12.33 4.27
CA ASP A 23 -10.87 13.29 5.38
C ASP A 23 -9.90 14.44 5.08
N ASN A 24 -8.80 14.15 4.36
CA ASN A 24 -7.82 15.13 3.93
C ASN A 24 -7.40 14.89 2.46
N PRO A 25 -7.97 15.63 1.49
CA PRO A 25 -7.61 15.52 0.08
C PRO A 25 -6.15 15.86 -0.26
N ASP A 26 -5.45 16.60 0.61
CA ASP A 26 -4.04 17.01 0.42
C ASP A 26 -3.04 15.99 1.00
N VAL A 27 -3.52 14.82 1.44
CA VAL A 27 -2.68 13.73 1.96
C VAL A 27 -1.62 13.31 0.93
N THR A 28 -0.40 13.10 1.39
CA THR A 28 0.73 12.73 0.53
C THR A 28 0.92 11.22 0.46
N VAL A 29 1.69 10.76 -0.53
CA VAL A 29 2.07 9.34 -0.62
C VAL A 29 2.83 8.88 0.64
N SER A 30 3.65 9.75 1.22
CA SER A 30 4.37 9.47 2.47
C SER A 30 3.44 9.24 3.65
N ASP A 31 2.28 9.91 3.67
CA ASP A 31 1.28 9.72 4.72
C ASP A 31 0.57 8.38 4.54
N PHE A 32 0.31 7.95 3.30
CA PHE A 32 -0.26 6.62 3.05
C PHE A 32 0.65 5.47 3.50
N MET A 33 1.96 5.67 3.53
CA MET A 33 2.91 4.66 4.04
C MET A 33 2.71 4.37 5.55
N SER A 34 1.96 5.21 6.27
CA SER A 34 1.57 4.94 7.66
C SER A 34 0.44 3.90 7.77
N GLU A 35 -0.46 3.84 6.80
CA GLU A 35 -1.58 2.89 6.74
C GLU A 35 -1.24 1.65 5.89
N ILE A 36 -0.66 1.86 4.71
CA ILE A 36 -0.25 0.80 3.77
C ILE A 36 1.20 0.43 4.05
N LYS A 37 1.40 -0.68 4.76
CA LYS A 37 2.75 -1.11 5.19
C LYS A 37 3.55 -1.77 4.08
N GLY A 38 2.85 -2.27 3.07
CA GLY A 38 3.41 -2.94 1.91
C GLY A 38 2.49 -4.04 1.38
N PRO A 39 3.00 -4.88 0.47
CA PRO A 39 2.23 -5.98 -0.11
C PRO A 39 1.80 -7.04 0.91
N ASP A 40 0.62 -7.62 0.70
CA ASP A 40 0.06 -8.70 1.51
C ASP A 40 -0.14 -9.95 0.65
N PHE A 41 0.73 -10.94 0.82
CA PHE A 41 0.72 -12.17 0.02
C PHE A 41 -0.08 -13.28 0.72
N PRO A 42 -0.87 -14.07 -0.02
CA PRO A 42 -1.74 -15.11 0.56
C PRO A 42 -0.97 -16.23 1.27
N THR A 43 0.33 -16.39 0.96
CA THR A 43 1.22 -17.37 1.58
C THR A 43 2.02 -16.82 2.75
N GLY A 44 1.83 -15.53 3.08
CA GLY A 44 2.77 -14.78 3.93
C GLY A 44 4.16 -14.67 3.28
N GLY A 45 5.15 -14.27 4.08
CA GLY A 45 6.54 -14.16 3.64
C GLY A 45 7.34 -13.15 4.46
N ILE A 46 8.62 -13.02 4.13
CA ILE A 46 9.50 -11.98 4.67
C ILE A 46 9.90 -11.07 3.51
N ILE A 47 9.52 -9.81 3.58
CA ILE A 47 9.98 -8.78 2.66
C ILE A 47 11.31 -8.23 3.18
N LEU A 48 12.37 -8.33 2.38
CA LEU A 48 13.70 -7.83 2.72
C LEU A 48 13.91 -6.45 2.09
N GLY A 49 13.89 -5.42 2.94
CA GLY A 49 14.08 -4.03 2.54
C GLY A 49 12.77 -3.29 2.28
N LYS A 50 12.81 -1.97 2.53
CA LYS A 50 11.70 -1.04 2.30
C LYS A 50 12.01 0.03 1.25
N SER A 51 13.18 -0.05 0.62
CA SER A 51 13.62 0.94 -0.38
C SER A 51 13.02 0.71 -1.77
N GLY A 52 12.46 -0.48 -2.01
CA GLY A 52 11.82 -0.85 -3.28
C GLY A 52 10.29 -0.94 -3.21
N ILE A 53 9.69 -0.55 -2.07
CA ILE A 53 8.25 -0.52 -1.82
C ILE A 53 7.85 0.82 -1.21
#